data_AF-A0A960RNZ1-F1
#
_entry.id   AF-A0A960RNZ1-F1
#
_cell.length_a   1.000
_cell.length_b   1.000
_cell.length_c   1.000
_cell.angle_alpha   90.00
_cell.angle_beta   90.00
_cell.angle_gamma   90.00
#
_symmetry.space_group_name_H-M   'P 1'
#
loop_
_entity.id
_entity.type
_entity.pdbx_description
1 polymer ?
#
loop_
_entity_poly.entity_id
_entity_poly.type
_entity_poly.pdbx_seq_one_letter_code
_entity_poly.pdbx_strand_id
1 'polypeptide(L)'
;MDHKKDALPGEKLYRLVEESAMSLDLNQQHNLNKQIMEMLDSHTNVFWQDECEMTALHIAISWECLDLVKILMPYYKENIDIEAEGHTPLYFAISDYHSNPEIYFQIIELLLQNGADPYYQSRSWVEMPITLAQSYPKLIKLISSSAGCIKKINDYV
;
A
#
# COMPACT_ATOMS: atom_id res chain seq x y z
N MET A 1 -7.01 38.27 0.03
CA MET A 1 -6.40 37.67 1.23
C MET A 1 -6.31 36.19 0.93
N ASP A 2 -5.14 35.77 0.42
CA ASP A 2 -4.87 34.36 0.13
C ASP A 2 -4.77 33.59 1.44
N HIS A 3 -5.88 32.96 1.81
CA HIS A 3 -5.83 31.85 2.75
C HIS A 3 -5.14 30.70 2.01
N LYS A 4 -3.81 30.68 2.02
CA LYS A 4 -3.07 29.42 1.90
C LYS A 4 -3.59 28.55 3.04
N LYS A 5 -4.57 27.70 2.76
CA LYS A 5 -4.99 26.66 3.68
C LYS A 5 -3.73 25.83 3.88
N ASP A 6 -3.15 25.88 5.06
CA ASP A 6 -2.06 25.00 5.41
C ASP A 6 -2.54 23.57 5.14
N ALA A 7 -1.80 22.84 4.31
CA ALA A 7 -2.14 21.47 3.96
C ALA A 7 -2.34 20.66 5.24
N LEU A 8 -3.38 19.83 5.27
CA LEU A 8 -3.61 18.95 6.43
C LEU A 8 -2.36 18.08 6.64
N PRO A 9 -2.01 17.70 7.89
CA PRO A 9 -0.87 16.82 8.13
C PRO A 9 -0.90 15.57 7.22
N GLY A 10 -2.04 14.90 7.07
CA GLY A 10 -2.15 13.74 6.16
C GLY A 10 -1.82 14.07 4.68
N GLU A 11 -2.28 15.21 4.16
CA GLU A 11 -1.98 15.69 2.80
C GLU A 11 -0.49 15.98 2.62
N LYS A 12 0.16 16.57 3.64
CA LYS A 12 1.60 16.82 3.60
C LYS A 12 2.42 15.52 3.65
N LEU A 13 2.00 14.54 4.44
CA LEU A 13 2.62 13.21 4.45
C LEU A 13 2.52 12.56 3.06
N TYR A 14 1.33 12.59 2.47
CA TYR A 14 1.08 12.06 1.13
C TYR A 14 2.03 12.67 0.09
N ARG A 15 2.13 13.99 0.05
CA ARG A 15 3.03 14.69 -0.89
C ARG A 15 4.49 14.35 -0.69
N LEU A 16 4.95 14.17 0.55
CA LEU A 16 6.33 13.74 0.82
C LEU A 16 6.59 12.32 0.31
N VAL A 17 5.62 11.42 0.48
CA VAL A 17 5.71 10.04 -0.02
C VAL A 17 5.74 10.03 -1.55
N GLU A 18 4.87 10.79 -2.20
CA GLU A 18 4.85 10.96 -3.65
C GLU A 18 6.17 11.54 -4.17
N GLU A 19 6.66 12.63 -3.57
CA GLU A 19 7.94 13.26 -3.95
C GLU A 19 9.12 12.29 -3.77
N SER A 20 9.13 11.53 -2.67
CA SER A 20 10.18 10.54 -2.40
C SER A 20 10.14 9.40 -3.41
N ALA A 21 8.96 8.87 -3.71
CA ALA A 21 8.77 7.78 -4.64
C ALA A 21 9.19 8.14 -6.08
N MET A 22 8.97 9.39 -6.49
CA MET A 22 9.29 9.88 -7.84
C MET A 22 10.73 10.36 -8.00
N SER A 23 11.44 10.68 -6.90
CA SER A 23 12.78 11.25 -6.98
C SER A 23 13.79 10.22 -7.52
N LEU A 24 14.66 10.66 -8.43
CA LEU A 24 15.79 9.86 -8.93
C LEU A 24 17.08 10.09 -8.12
N ASP A 25 17.09 11.02 -7.17
CA ASP A 25 18.24 11.32 -6.31
C ASP A 25 18.11 10.58 -4.97
N LEU A 26 18.97 9.58 -4.76
CA LEU A 26 19.02 8.78 -3.53
C LEU A 26 19.23 9.64 -2.27
N ASN A 27 19.96 10.75 -2.36
CA ASN A 27 20.16 11.63 -1.20
C ASN A 27 18.88 12.38 -0.84
N GLN A 28 18.14 12.83 -1.86
CA GLN A 28 16.84 13.47 -1.69
C GLN A 28 15.84 12.46 -1.12
N GLN A 29 15.76 11.25 -1.68
CA GLN A 29 14.92 10.16 -1.16
C GLN A 29 15.23 9.88 0.31
N HIS A 30 16.50 9.75 0.68
CA HIS A 30 16.88 9.51 2.07
C HIS A 30 16.42 10.64 3.02
N ASN A 31 16.56 11.89 2.59
CA ASN A 31 16.09 13.04 3.36
C ASN A 31 14.56 13.08 3.50
N LEU A 32 13.83 12.83 2.40
CA LEU A 32 12.37 12.78 2.42
C LEU A 32 11.87 11.61 3.27
N ASN A 33 12.48 10.43 3.16
CA ASN A 33 12.14 9.26 3.99
C ASN A 33 12.33 9.54 5.48
N LYS A 34 13.37 10.30 5.85
CA LYS A 34 13.56 10.75 7.23
C LYS A 34 12.43 11.65 7.70
N GLN A 35 12.02 12.63 6.89
CA GLN A 35 10.90 13.52 7.21
C GLN A 35 9.57 12.75 7.31
N ILE A 36 9.35 11.77 6.43
CA ILE A 36 8.19 10.87 6.47
C ILE A 36 8.17 10.13 7.80
N MET A 37 9.28 9.51 8.22
CA MET A 37 9.35 8.79 9.50
C MET A 37 9.05 9.70 10.70
N GLU A 38 9.65 10.89 10.76
CA GLU A 38 9.39 11.88 11.83
C GLU A 38 7.91 12.27 11.92
N MET A 39 7.24 12.36 10.76
CA MET A 39 5.84 12.73 10.67
C MET A 39 4.91 11.58 11.06
N LEU A 40 5.26 10.34 10.73
CA LEU A 40 4.54 9.15 11.16
C LEU A 40 4.58 8.99 12.69
N ASP A 41 5.72 9.26 13.32
CA ASP A 41 5.88 9.23 14.79
C ASP A 41 4.96 10.24 15.52
N SER A 42 4.54 11.31 14.83
CA SER A 42 3.68 12.36 15.38
C SER A 42 2.18 12.04 15.38
N HIS A 43 1.77 10.79 15.18
CA HIS A 43 0.37 10.35 15.04
C HIS A 43 -0.37 11.04 13.88
N THR A 44 0.35 11.32 12.79
CA THR A 44 -0.27 11.85 11.57
C THR A 44 -1.26 10.82 11.01
N ASN A 45 -2.42 11.28 10.53
CA ASN A 45 -3.35 10.42 9.80
C ASN A 45 -2.70 9.92 8.50
N VAL A 46 -2.31 8.64 8.49
CA VAL A 46 -1.66 7.98 7.35
C VAL A 46 -2.63 7.60 6.25
N PHE A 47 -3.94 7.60 6.54
CA PHE A 47 -5.01 7.18 5.64
C PHE A 47 -5.61 8.34 4.84
N TRP A 48 -4.95 9.50 4.79
CA TRP A 48 -5.39 10.59 3.92
C TRP A 48 -5.37 10.13 2.47
N GLN A 49 -6.41 10.52 1.74
CA GLN A 49 -6.63 10.14 0.35
C GLN A 49 -6.64 11.38 -0.53
N ASP A 50 -6.05 11.25 -1.73
CA ASP A 50 -6.12 12.29 -2.75
C ASP A 50 -7.46 12.28 -3.51
N GLU A 51 -7.55 13.05 -4.59
CA GLU A 51 -8.78 13.16 -5.41
C GLU A 51 -9.12 11.86 -6.14
N CYS A 52 -8.16 10.95 -6.31
CA CYS A 52 -8.34 9.61 -6.86
C CYS A 52 -8.50 8.54 -5.76
N GLU A 53 -8.77 8.95 -4.53
CA GLU A 53 -8.86 8.05 -3.36
C GLU A 53 -7.53 7.35 -3.02
N MET A 54 -6.40 7.75 -3.61
CA MET A 54 -5.10 7.12 -3.39
C MET A 54 -4.53 7.52 -2.04
N THR A 55 -4.01 6.52 -1.32
CA THR A 55 -3.31 6.74 -0.04
C THR A 55 -1.81 6.75 -0.27
N ALA A 56 -1.05 7.17 0.74
CA ALA A 56 0.41 7.09 0.71
C ALA A 56 0.91 5.66 0.41
N LEU A 57 0.24 4.63 0.93
CA LEU A 57 0.61 3.23 0.66
C LEU A 57 0.35 2.85 -0.81
N HIS A 58 -0.77 3.27 -1.39
CA HIS A 58 -1.06 3.01 -2.81
C HIS A 58 0.01 3.65 -3.72
N ILE A 59 0.39 4.90 -3.45
CA ILE A 59 1.45 5.60 -4.20
C ILE A 59 2.79 4.88 -4.07
N ALA A 60 3.18 4.48 -2.87
CA ALA A 60 4.43 3.74 -2.67
C ALA A 60 4.48 2.43 -3.48
N ILE A 61 3.33 1.75 -3.64
CA ILE A 61 3.21 0.51 -4.41
C ILE A 61 3.28 0.80 -5.92
N SER A 62 2.50 1.77 -6.43
CA SER A 62 2.48 2.12 -7.86
C SER A 62 3.83 2.60 -8.39
N TRP A 63 4.65 3.19 -7.52
CA TRP A 63 6.03 3.61 -7.84
C TRP A 63 7.08 2.54 -7.52
N GLU A 64 6.68 1.32 -7.19
CA GLU A 64 7.58 0.19 -6.90
C GLU A 64 8.57 0.49 -5.74
N CYS A 65 8.22 1.42 -4.86
CA CYS A 65 9.10 1.92 -3.81
C CYS A 65 9.01 1.05 -2.55
N LEU A 66 9.65 -0.11 -2.59
CA LEU A 66 9.64 -1.10 -1.50
C LEU A 66 10.05 -0.50 -0.14
N ASP A 67 10.97 0.46 -0.11
CA ASP A 67 11.41 1.10 1.13
C ASP A 67 10.30 1.95 1.76
N LEU A 68 9.54 2.70 0.96
CA LEU A 68 8.38 3.45 1.45
C LEU A 68 7.26 2.50 1.88
N VAL A 69 7.03 1.41 1.14
CA VAL A 69 6.07 0.37 1.56
C VAL A 69 6.45 -0.15 2.95
N LYS A 70 7.73 -0.48 3.20
CA LYS A 70 8.22 -0.94 4.51
C LYS A 70 8.07 0.13 5.61
N ILE A 71 8.32 1.39 5.30
CA ILE A 71 8.18 2.52 6.25
C ILE A 71 6.71 2.72 6.65
N LEU A 72 5.79 2.63 5.69
CA LEU A 72 4.37 2.88 5.91
C LEU A 72 3.64 1.69 6.54
N MET A 73 4.05 0.46 6.21
CA MET A 73 3.36 -0.78 6.61
C MET A 73 2.97 -0.87 8.09
N PRO A 74 3.83 -0.52 9.07
CA PRO A 74 3.48 -0.62 10.48
C PRO A 74 2.27 0.23 10.90
N TYR A 75 1.99 1.30 10.15
CA TYR A 75 0.92 2.26 10.42
C TYR A 75 -0.40 1.87 9.75
N TYR A 76 -0.40 0.90 8.83
CA TYR A 76 -1.58 0.43 8.11
C TYR A 76 -2.18 -0.85 8.70
N LYS A 77 -1.61 -1.40 9.78
CA LYS A 77 -2.07 -2.68 10.38
C LYS A 77 -3.56 -2.72 10.73
N GLU A 78 -4.14 -1.59 11.11
CA GLU A 78 -5.57 -1.52 11.47
C GLU A 78 -6.49 -1.40 10.25
N ASN A 79 -5.96 -1.07 9.07
CA ASN A 79 -6.74 -0.86 7.85
C ASN A 79 -5.89 -1.10 6.59
N ILE A 80 -5.35 -2.32 6.47
CA ILE A 80 -4.44 -2.69 5.38
C ILE A 80 -5.16 -2.85 4.03
N ASP A 81 -6.45 -3.18 4.06
CA ASP A 81 -7.32 -3.33 2.89
C ASP A 81 -8.07 -2.03 2.54
N ILE A 82 -7.50 -0.87 2.91
CA ILE A 82 -8.05 0.44 2.56
C ILE A 82 -8.21 0.57 1.04
N GLU A 83 -9.38 1.01 0.57
CA GLU A 83 -9.67 1.07 -0.86
C GLU A 83 -9.19 2.40 -1.48
N ALA A 84 -8.59 2.34 -2.66
CA ALA A 84 -8.46 3.46 -3.61
C ALA A 84 -9.12 3.07 -4.93
N GLU A 85 -10.02 3.92 -5.44
CA GLU A 85 -10.85 3.64 -6.62
C GLU A 85 -11.58 2.29 -6.53
N GLY A 86 -11.91 1.85 -5.31
CA GLY A 86 -12.51 0.54 -5.06
C GLY A 86 -11.55 -0.65 -5.25
N HIS A 87 -10.26 -0.48 -5.01
CA HIS A 87 -9.25 -1.54 -5.02
C HIS A 87 -8.30 -1.45 -3.82
N THR A 88 -7.84 -2.59 -3.30
CA THR A 88 -6.95 -2.64 -2.12
C THR A 88 -5.47 -2.54 -2.51
N PRO A 89 -4.54 -2.23 -1.58
CA PRO A 89 -3.11 -2.23 -1.87
C PRO A 89 -2.62 -3.56 -2.45
N LEU A 90 -3.18 -4.69 -2.00
CA LEU A 90 -2.87 -6.02 -2.53
C LEU A 90 -3.35 -6.20 -3.97
N TYR A 91 -4.51 -5.63 -4.33
CA TYR A 91 -4.98 -5.64 -5.71
C TYR A 91 -3.99 -4.92 -6.63
N PHE A 92 -3.61 -3.68 -6.31
CA PHE A 92 -2.64 -2.89 -7.11
C PHE A 92 -1.31 -3.62 -7.28
N ALA A 93 -0.79 -4.23 -6.21
CA ALA A 93 0.47 -4.96 -6.27
C ALA A 93 0.39 -6.20 -7.19
N ILE A 94 -0.76 -6.87 -7.27
CA ILE A 94 -0.94 -8.04 -8.15
C ILE A 94 -1.23 -7.60 -9.60
N SER A 95 -2.00 -6.53 -9.82
CA SER A 95 -2.30 -6.03 -11.17
C SER A 95 -1.03 -5.63 -11.90
N ASP A 96 -0.11 -4.98 -11.19
CA ASP A 96 1.11 -4.41 -11.77
C ASP A 96 2.30 -5.39 -11.69
N TYR A 97 2.08 -6.60 -11.15
CA TYR A 97 3.11 -7.62 -10.95
C TYR A 97 3.96 -7.90 -12.20
N HIS A 98 3.38 -7.77 -13.40
CA HIS A 98 4.09 -8.04 -14.64
C HIS A 98 5.16 -7.00 -15.01
N SER A 99 5.10 -5.76 -14.48
CA SER A 99 6.08 -4.72 -14.82
C SER A 99 7.43 -5.00 -14.15
N ASN A 100 7.39 -5.41 -12.88
CA ASN A 100 8.56 -5.73 -12.08
C ASN A 100 8.29 -6.88 -11.09
N PRO A 101 8.26 -8.14 -11.57
CA PRO A 101 7.88 -9.29 -10.76
C PRO A 101 8.70 -9.47 -9.48
N GLU A 102 9.97 -9.06 -9.46
CA GLU A 102 10.85 -9.23 -8.30
C GLU A 102 10.50 -8.28 -7.15
N ILE A 103 10.19 -7.03 -7.46
CA ILE A 103 9.77 -6.03 -6.47
C ILE A 103 8.33 -6.31 -6.04
N TYR A 104 7.41 -6.51 -6.98
CA TYR A 104 6.01 -6.77 -6.63
C TYR A 104 5.85 -8.07 -5.84
N PHE A 105 6.65 -9.11 -6.09
CA PHE A 105 6.60 -10.31 -5.24
C PHE A 105 6.91 -9.99 -3.77
N GLN A 106 7.91 -9.13 -3.51
CA GLN A 106 8.26 -8.70 -2.15
C GLN A 106 7.17 -7.81 -1.53
N ILE A 107 6.57 -6.91 -2.31
CA ILE A 107 5.46 -6.07 -1.86
C ILE A 107 4.24 -6.93 -1.51
N ILE A 108 3.86 -7.87 -2.39
CA ILE A 108 2.75 -8.80 -2.17
C ILE A 108 3.00 -9.66 -0.93
N GLU A 109 4.20 -10.21 -0.78
CA GLU A 109 4.58 -10.98 0.41
C GLU A 109 4.44 -10.13 1.68
N LEU A 110 4.92 -8.89 1.67
CA LEU A 110 4.85 -7.98 2.81
C LEU A 110 3.41 -7.62 3.17
N LEU A 111 2.56 -7.33 2.18
CA LEU A 111 1.14 -7.04 2.39
C LEU A 111 0.42 -8.25 3.02
N LEU A 112 0.64 -9.45 2.48
CA LEU A 112 0.06 -10.69 3.00
C LEU A 112 0.55 -11.00 4.43
N GLN A 113 1.82 -10.77 4.73
CA GLN A 113 2.38 -10.91 6.08
C GLN A 113 1.77 -9.93 7.09
N ASN A 114 1.28 -8.78 6.62
CA ASN A 114 0.61 -7.77 7.45
C ASN A 114 -0.92 -7.90 7.43
N GLY A 115 -1.44 -9.01 6.90
CA GLY A 115 -2.85 -9.37 7.04
C GLY A 115 -3.76 -8.88 5.92
N ALA A 116 -3.22 -8.40 4.79
CA ALA A 116 -4.03 -8.06 3.62
C ALA A 116 -4.85 -9.27 3.15
N ASP A 117 -6.15 -9.08 2.94
CA ASP A 117 -7.05 -10.17 2.57
C ASP A 117 -7.03 -10.40 1.03
N PRO A 118 -6.51 -11.54 0.54
CA PRO A 118 -6.54 -11.85 -0.89
C PRO A 118 -7.96 -12.11 -1.42
N TYR A 119 -8.95 -12.29 -0.54
CA TYR A 119 -10.35 -12.48 -0.87
C TYR A 119 -11.21 -11.23 -0.66
N TYR A 120 -10.60 -10.08 -0.35
CA TYR A 120 -11.32 -8.84 -0.12
C TYR A 120 -12.24 -8.50 -1.30
N GLN A 121 -13.52 -8.30 -1.01
CA GLN A 121 -14.52 -7.90 -1.99
C GLN A 121 -14.70 -6.39 -1.90
N SER A 122 -14.13 -5.69 -2.88
CA SER A 122 -14.18 -4.24 -2.92
C SER A 122 -15.52 -3.70 -3.45
N ARG A 123 -15.73 -2.40 -3.29
CA ARG A 123 -16.92 -1.69 -3.75
C ARG A 123 -17.09 -1.65 -5.26
N SER A 124 -16.02 -1.91 -6.02
CA SER A 124 -16.13 -2.00 -7.49
C SER A 124 -16.88 -3.26 -7.91
N TRP A 125 -16.98 -4.29 -7.06
CA TRP A 125 -17.59 -5.60 -7.33
C TRP A 125 -16.94 -6.36 -8.50
N VAL A 126 -15.85 -5.83 -9.06
CA VAL A 126 -15.30 -6.34 -10.33
C VAL A 126 -14.39 -7.54 -10.05
N GLU A 127 -13.34 -7.42 -9.21
CA GLU A 127 -12.37 -8.52 -9.04
C GLU A 127 -11.67 -8.52 -7.65
N MET A 128 -11.54 -9.70 -7.03
CA MET A 128 -10.79 -9.89 -5.78
C MET A 128 -9.28 -9.99 -6.09
N PRO A 129 -8.36 -9.61 -5.20
CA PRO A 129 -6.92 -9.72 -5.46
C PRO A 129 -6.48 -11.13 -5.92
N ILE A 130 -7.06 -12.19 -5.36
CA ILE A 130 -6.76 -13.57 -5.75
C ILE A 130 -7.14 -13.92 -7.20
N THR A 131 -8.15 -13.26 -7.79
CA THR A 131 -8.56 -13.56 -9.18
C THR A 131 -7.52 -13.10 -10.18
N LEU A 132 -6.85 -11.97 -9.91
CA LEU A 132 -5.73 -11.48 -10.73
C LEU A 132 -4.52 -12.43 -10.70
N ALA A 133 -4.28 -13.09 -9.56
CA ALA A 133 -3.13 -13.96 -9.39
C ALA A 133 -3.24 -15.29 -10.15
N GLN A 134 -4.40 -15.65 -10.70
CA GLN A 134 -4.68 -16.98 -11.28
C GLN A 134 -3.68 -17.41 -12.37
N SER A 135 -3.22 -16.46 -13.18
CA SER A 135 -2.24 -16.71 -14.25
C SER A 135 -0.79 -16.81 -13.74
N TYR A 136 -0.55 -16.60 -12.45
CA TYR A 136 0.78 -16.57 -11.83
C TYR A 136 0.90 -17.67 -10.76
N PRO A 137 1.33 -18.90 -11.13
CA PRO A 137 1.40 -20.03 -10.20
C PRO A 137 2.23 -19.77 -8.94
N LYS A 138 3.29 -18.95 -9.06
CA LYS A 138 4.11 -18.53 -7.91
C LYS A 138 3.32 -17.67 -6.93
N LEU A 139 2.52 -16.72 -7.43
CA LEU A 139 1.68 -15.86 -6.58
C LEU A 139 0.55 -16.67 -5.94
N ILE A 140 -0.11 -17.57 -6.68
CA ILE A 140 -1.13 -18.45 -6.11
C ILE A 140 -0.55 -19.30 -4.98
N LYS A 141 0.68 -19.81 -5.14
CA LYS A 141 1.35 -20.56 -4.08
C LYS A 141 1.66 -19.68 -2.85
N LEU A 142 2.13 -18.45 -3.06
CA LEU A 142 2.39 -17.48 -2.00
C LEU A 142 1.12 -17.10 -1.25
N ILE A 143 0.07 -16.72 -1.98
CA ILE A 143 -1.26 -16.39 -1.45
C ILE A 143 -1.85 -17.59 -0.71
N SER A 144 -1.76 -18.80 -1.24
CA SER A 144 -2.30 -19.99 -0.54
C SER A 144 -1.55 -20.30 0.75
N SER A 145 -0.22 -20.08 0.77
CA SER A 145 0.62 -20.31 1.94
C SER A 145 0.38 -19.29 3.05
N SER A 146 0.10 -18.03 2.69
CA SER A 146 -0.23 -16.95 3.62
C SER A 146 -1.70 -16.94 4.02
N ALA A 147 -2.62 -17.25 3.10
CA ALA A 147 -4.06 -17.38 3.36
C ALA A 147 -4.39 -18.53 4.31
N GLY A 148 -3.59 -19.60 4.34
CA GLY A 148 -3.68 -20.63 5.38
C GLY A 148 -3.43 -20.08 6.80
N CYS A 149 -2.67 -18.99 6.93
CA CYS A 149 -2.51 -18.25 8.18
C CYS A 149 -3.67 -17.27 8.42
N ILE A 150 -4.20 -16.64 7.37
CA ILE A 150 -5.30 -15.65 7.43
C ILE A 150 -6.66 -16.33 7.74
N LYS A 151 -6.93 -17.53 7.22
CA LYS A 151 -8.17 -18.29 7.50
C LYS A 151 -8.38 -18.63 8.98
N LYS A 152 -7.35 -18.55 9.83
CA LYS A 152 -7.52 -18.73 11.29
C LYS A 152 -8.20 -17.56 11.98
N ILE A 153 -8.39 -16.42 11.31
CA ILE A 153 -9.07 -15.24 11.88
C ILE A 153 -10.57 -15.22 11.52
N ASN A 154 -10.99 -15.88 10.43
CA ASN A 154 -12.40 -15.88 9.98
C ASN A 154 -13.20 -17.14 10.34
N ASP A 155 -12.67 -18.03 11.19
CA ASP A 155 -13.38 -19.21 11.71
C ASP A 155 -13.95 -19.00 13.14
N TYR A 156 -14.16 -17.76 13.58
CA TYR A 156 -14.86 -17.47 14.85
C TYR A 156 -16.17 -16.71 14.63
N VAL A 157 -17.24 -17.51 14.74
CA VAL A 157 -18.66 -17.19 15.05
C VAL A 157 -19.54 -16.74 13.89
#